data_AF-A0A6A5C9T2-F1
#
_entry.id   AF-A0A6A5C9T2-F1
#
_cell.length_a   1.000
_cell.length_b   1.000
_cell.length_c   1.000
_cell.angle_alpha   90.00
_cell.angle_beta   90.00
_cell.angle_gamma   90.00
#
_symmetry.space_group_name_H-M   'P 1'
#
loop_
_entity.id
_entity.type
_entity.pdbx_description
1 polymer ?
#
loop_
_entity_poly.entity_id
_entity_poly.type
_entity_poly.pdbx_seq_one_letter_code
_entity_poly.pdbx_strand_id
1 'polypeptide(L)'
;MGSLLIVPDKSEYQVGEKAKILIQSNHDGKSEGVALVSLRKVIQQIPITIDPEIGCTEIEIDISEDSVPNFNVTVQVTASQSRVDHVGTVLDHLPKQPALCLW
;
A
#
# COMPACT_ATOMS: atom_id res chain seq x y z
N MET A 1 -3.94 14.11 -6.70
CA MET A 1 -3.61 12.73 -7.12
C MET A 1 -3.45 11.91 -5.87
N GLY A 2 -4.07 10.73 -5.80
CA GLY A 2 -3.83 9.82 -4.68
C GLY A 2 -2.38 9.36 -4.65
N SER A 3 -1.85 9.08 -3.47
CA SER A 3 -0.49 8.60 -3.28
C SER A 3 -0.48 7.55 -2.18
N LEU A 4 0.32 6.50 -2.38
CA LEU A 4 0.64 5.56 -1.33
C LEU A 4 1.94 6.00 -0.65
N LEU A 5 1.96 5.94 0.67
CA LEU A 5 3.19 6.07 1.44
C LEU A 5 3.51 4.71 2.07
N ILE A 6 4.73 4.23 1.85
CA ILE A 6 5.22 2.94 2.35
C ILE A 6 6.37 3.25 3.32
N VAL A 7 6.21 2.87 4.58
CA VAL A 7 7.15 3.19 5.66
C VAL A 7 7.61 1.90 6.34
N PRO A 8 8.89 1.51 6.21
CA PRO A 8 9.44 0.41 6.98
C PRO A 8 9.70 0.84 8.43
N ASP A 9 9.60 -0.09 9.37
CA ASP A 9 9.89 0.15 10.79
C ASP A 9 11.39 0.33 11.09
N LYS A 10 12.27 -0.21 10.23
CA LYS A 10 13.72 -0.12 10.33
C LYS A 10 14.36 0.18 8.98
N SER A 11 15.59 0.69 9.00
CA SER A 11 16.38 0.90 7.79
C SER A 11 17.10 -0.36 7.31
N GLU A 12 17.37 -1.31 8.21
CA GLU A 12 18.12 -2.53 7.96
C GLU A 12 17.53 -3.69 8.74
N TYR A 13 17.66 -4.91 8.19
CA TYR A 13 17.15 -6.14 8.79
C TYR A 13 18.17 -7.28 8.68
N GLN A 14 18.15 -8.18 9.65
CA GLN A 14 18.92 -9.42 9.68
C GLN A 14 18.02 -10.62 9.36
N VAL A 15 18.62 -11.70 8.84
CA VAL A 15 17.91 -12.96 8.62
C VAL A 15 17.37 -13.49 9.96
N GLY A 16 16.10 -13.89 9.97
CA GLY A 16 15.35 -14.30 11.16
C GLY A 16 14.58 -13.17 11.84
N GLU A 17 14.81 -11.90 11.45
CA GLU A 17 13.94 -10.80 11.86
C GLU A 17 12.65 -10.76 11.04
N LYS A 18 11.70 -9.97 11.53
CA LYS A 18 10.45 -9.67 10.85
C LYS A 18 10.38 -8.16 10.58
N ALA A 19 10.23 -7.81 9.31
CA ALA A 19 10.03 -6.44 8.89
C ALA A 19 8.55 -6.06 9.00
N LYS A 20 8.27 -4.90 9.59
CA LYS A 20 6.93 -4.31 9.66
C LYS A 20 6.88 -3.13 8.72
N ILE A 21 5.95 -3.16 7.77
CA ILE A 21 5.81 -2.11 6.77
C ILE A 21 4.42 -1.52 6.89
N LEU A 22 4.37 -0.22 7.24
CA LEU A 22 3.14 0.56 7.24
C LEU A 22 2.86 1.05 5.82
N ILE A 23 1.65 0.79 5.34
CA ILE A 23 1.15 1.28 4.06
C ILE A 23 0.03 2.25 4.35
N GLN A 24 0.19 3.50 3.93
CA GLN A 24 -0.80 4.56 4.10
C GLN A 24 -1.37 4.99 2.76
N SER A 25 -2.67 5.28 2.75
CA SER A 25 -3.41 5.75 1.60
C SER A 25 -4.17 7.01 1.97
N ASN A 26 -4.14 8.01 1.09
CA ASN A 26 -4.96 9.21 1.22
C ASN A 26 -6.25 9.13 0.40
N HIS A 27 -6.63 7.94 -0.07
CA HIS A 27 -7.91 7.74 -0.72
C HIS A 27 -9.04 7.77 0.32
N ASP A 28 -10.09 8.54 0.04
CA ASP A 28 -11.26 8.62 0.92
C ASP A 28 -12.17 7.39 0.82
N GLY A 29 -11.95 6.51 -0.15
CA GLY A 29 -12.64 5.25 -0.34
C GLY A 29 -11.74 4.06 -0.04
N LYS A 30 -12.37 2.90 0.17
CA LYS A 30 -11.66 1.64 0.42
C LYS A 30 -10.63 1.38 -0.68
N SER A 31 -9.42 1.02 -0.26
CA SER A 31 -8.34 0.62 -1.16
C SER A 31 -8.08 -0.88 -1.00
N GLU A 32 -8.07 -1.61 -2.11
CA GLU A 32 -7.81 -3.05 -2.14
C GLU A 32 -6.69 -3.34 -3.14
N GLY A 33 -5.82 -4.30 -2.79
CA GLY A 33 -4.63 -4.51 -3.60
C GLY A 33 -3.73 -5.65 -3.13
N VAL A 34 -2.47 -5.57 -3.55
CA VAL A 34 -1.44 -6.56 -3.23
C VAL A 34 -0.10 -5.87 -3.00
N ALA A 35 0.64 -6.34 -1.99
CA ALA A 35 2.05 -6.06 -1.81
C ALA A 35 2.85 -7.25 -2.34
N LEU A 36 3.79 -6.96 -3.25
CA LEU A 36 4.69 -7.92 -3.86
C LEU A 36 6.08 -7.76 -3.25
N VAL A 37 6.54 -8.81 -2.55
CA VAL A 37 7.89 -8.90 -2.03
C VAL A 37 8.75 -9.62 -3.06
N SER A 38 9.80 -9.00 -3.55
CA SER A 38 10.60 -9.54 -4.65
C SER A 38 12.07 -9.15 -4.59
N LEU A 39 12.94 -10.06 -5.03
CA LEU A 39 14.37 -9.75 -5.26
C LEU A 39 14.71 -9.90 -6.74
N ARG A 40 14.65 -11.14 -7.26
CA ARG A 40 14.74 -11.47 -8.70
C ARG A 40 13.46 -12.08 -9.25
N LYS A 41 12.67 -12.66 -8.35
CA LYS A 41 11.35 -13.23 -8.57
C LYS A 41 10.47 -12.76 -7.42
N VAL A 42 9.16 -12.91 -7.58
CA VAL A 42 8.22 -12.74 -6.47
C VAL A 42 8.51 -13.83 -5.43
N ILE A 43 8.84 -13.40 -4.22
CA ILE A 43 9.07 -14.25 -3.05
C ILE A 43 7.76 -14.46 -2.31
N GLN A 44 6.97 -13.39 -2.17
CA GLN A 44 5.71 -13.41 -1.44
C GLN A 44 4.71 -12.41 -2.04
N GLN A 45 3.43 -12.75 -1.96
CA GLN A 45 2.32 -11.86 -2.31
C GLN A 45 1.41 -11.73 -1.10
N ILE A 46 1.14 -10.51 -0.66
CA ILE A 46 0.35 -10.22 0.53
C ILE A 46 -0.86 -9.39 0.10
N PRO A 47 -2.10 -9.87 0.27
CA PRO A 47 -3.28 -9.08 -0.04
C PRO A 47 -3.38 -7.88 0.93
N ILE A 48 -3.75 -6.73 0.39
CA ILE A 48 -3.83 -5.46 1.12
C ILE A 48 -5.27 -4.98 1.12
N THR A 49 -5.75 -4.53 2.29
CA THR A 49 -6.99 -3.77 2.43
C THR A 49 -6.70 -2.58 3.34
N ILE A 50 -7.03 -1.38 2.86
CA ILE A 50 -6.91 -0.13 3.63
C ILE A 50 -8.32 0.42 3.80
N ASP A 51 -8.74 0.47 5.06
CA ASP A 51 -9.99 1.11 5.47
C ASP A 51 -9.81 2.63 5.38
N PRO A 52 -10.72 3.37 4.70
CA PRO A 52 -10.60 4.82 4.56
C PRO A 52 -10.74 5.57 5.89
N GLU A 53 -11.38 5.00 6.92
CA GLU A 53 -11.49 5.63 8.25
C GLU A 53 -10.17 5.56 9.02
N ILE A 54 -9.38 4.51 8.80
CA ILE A 54 -8.07 4.33 9.43
C ILE A 54 -6.97 5.00 8.57
N GLY A 55 -7.08 4.88 7.25
CA GLY A 55 -6.13 5.44 6.28
C GLY A 55 -4.81 4.66 6.14
N CYS A 56 -4.63 3.56 6.89
CA CYS A 56 -3.43 2.73 6.81
C CYS A 56 -3.67 1.26 7.12
N THR A 57 -2.67 0.44 6.80
CA THR A 57 -2.58 -0.97 7.18
C THR A 57 -1.11 -1.36 7.36
N GLU A 58 -0.83 -2.41 8.14
CA GLU A 58 0.52 -2.93 8.36
C GLU A 58 0.64 -4.33 7.75
N ILE A 59 1.75 -4.59 7.07
CA ILE A 59 2.15 -5.94 6.66
C ILE A 59 3.42 -6.38 7.38
N GLU A 60 3.53 -7.68 7.58
CA GLU A 60 4.71 -8.32 8.16
C GLU A 60 5.38 -9.22 7.12
N ILE A 61 6.71 -9.13 7.02
CA ILE A 61 7.52 -9.92 6.10
C ILE A 61 8.63 -10.59 6.92
N ASP A 62 8.68 -11.91 6.88
CA ASP A 62 9.76 -12.68 7.51
C ASP A 62 11.03 -12.60 6.66
N ILE A 63 12.15 -12.15 7.25
CA ILE A 63 13.41 -11.98 6.53
C ILE A 63 14.15 -13.32 6.50
N SER A 64 14.13 -13.97 5.34
CA SER A 64 14.82 -15.24 5.08
C SER A 64 16.12 -15.04 4.28
N GLU A 65 16.90 -16.11 4.10
CA GLU A 65 18.09 -16.09 3.24
C GLU A 65 17.76 -15.70 1.77
N ASP A 66 16.54 -15.98 1.30
CA ASP A 66 16.09 -15.57 -0.04
C ASP A 66 15.95 -14.04 -0.20
N SER A 67 15.93 -13.31 0.92
CA SER A 67 15.86 -11.84 0.98
C SER A 67 17.24 -11.17 0.95
N VAL A 68 18.32 -11.95 0.88
CA VAL A 68 19.70 -11.46 0.83
C VAL A 68 20.13 -11.25 -0.64
N PRO A 69 20.80 -10.14 -0.99
CA PRO A 69 21.27 -9.07 -0.10
C PRO A 69 20.23 -8.00 0.22
N ASN A 70 19.12 -7.97 -0.51
CA ASN A 70 18.01 -7.04 -0.31
C ASN A 70 16.72 -7.63 -0.92
N PHE A 71 15.61 -6.94 -0.71
CA PHE A 71 14.36 -7.18 -1.42
C PHE A 71 13.66 -5.85 -1.69
N ASN A 72 12.72 -5.87 -2.62
CA ASN A 72 11.85 -4.77 -2.98
C ASN A 72 10.43 -5.12 -2.55
N VAL A 73 9.71 -4.10 -2.09
CA VAL A 73 8.27 -4.19 -1.82
C VAL A 73 7.57 -3.22 -2.75
N THR A 74 6.75 -3.76 -3.64
CA THR A 74 5.91 -2.98 -4.56
C THR A 74 4.47 -3.13 -4.10
N VAL A 75 3.75 -2.03 -3.95
CA VAL A 75 2.36 -2.04 -3.48
C VAL A 75 1.46 -1.48 -4.57
N GLN A 76 0.53 -2.31 -5.02
CA GLN A 76 -0.45 -1.92 -6.02
C GLN A 76 -1.82 -1.96 -5.40
N VAL A 77 -2.57 -0.85 -5.46
CA VAL A 77 -3.95 -0.79 -4.98
C VAL A 77 -4.85 -0.17 -6.03
N THR A 78 -6.08 -0.66 -6.07
CA THR A 78 -7.20 0.03 -6.68
C THR A 78 -8.03 0.63 -5.56
N ALA A 79 -8.36 1.91 -5.68
CA ALA A 79 -9.17 2.61 -4.71
C ALA A 79 -10.37 3.28 -5.40
N SER A 80 -11.19 3.90 -4.58
CA SER A 80 -12.20 4.84 -5.03
C SER A 80 -12.01 6.18 -4.34
N GLN A 81 -12.34 7.27 -5.02
CA GLN A 81 -12.30 8.62 -4.46
C GLN A 81 -13.60 9.36 -4.75
N SER A 82 -13.93 10.33 -3.90
CA SER A 82 -15.06 11.21 -4.16
C SER A 82 -14.86 12.02 -5.44
N ARG A 83 -15.98 12.38 -6.06
CA ARG A 83 -15.97 13.31 -7.19
C ARG A 83 -15.83 14.72 -6.64
N VAL A 84 -15.12 15.56 -7.38
CA VAL A 84 -14.99 16.98 -7.07
C VAL A 84 -15.51 17.82 -8.23
N ASP A 85 -16.03 19.00 -7.92
CA ASP A 85 -16.35 20.00 -8.93
C ASP A 85 -15.09 20.70 -9.47
N HIS A 86 -15.29 21.68 -10.34
CA HIS A 86 -14.22 22.48 -10.96
C HIS A 86 -13.40 23.33 -9.98
N VAL A 87 -13.85 23.52 -8.74
CA VAL A 87 -13.11 24.25 -7.69
C VAL A 87 -12.56 23.32 -6.59
N GLY A 88 -12.80 22.01 -6.69
CA GLY A 88 -12.30 21.01 -5.75
C GLY A 88 -13.25 20.66 -4.60
N THR A 89 -14.48 21.15 -4.62
CA THR A 89 -15.49 20.81 -3.60
C THR A 89 -15.96 19.38 -3.81
N VAL A 90 -16.01 18.61 -2.72
CA VAL A 90 -16.50 17.22 -2.75
C VAL A 90 -18.00 17.18 -3.09
N LEU A 91 -18.37 16.26 -3.97
CA LEU A 91 -19.74 16.01 -4.40
C LEU A 91 -20.30 14.75 -3.73
N ASP A 92 -20.69 14.88 -2.47
CA ASP A 92 -21.01 13.78 -1.54
C ASP A 92 -22.21 12.92 -1.99
N HIS A 93 -23.09 13.50 -2.81
CA HIS A 93 -24.30 12.87 -3.32
C HIS A 93 -24.06 11.98 -4.55
N LEU A 94 -22.85 12.02 -5.12
CA LEU A 94 -22.50 11.24 -6.30
C LEU A 94 -21.74 9.96 -5.92
N PRO A 95 -21.87 8.88 -6.72
CA PRO A 95 -21.06 7.69 -6.50
C PRO A 95 -19.58 8.03 -6.69
N LYS A 96 -18.75 7.43 -5.82
CA LYS A 96 -17.28 7.53 -5.93
C LYS A 96 -16.80 7.07 -7.30
N GLN A 97 -15.69 7.64 -7.74
CA GLN A 97 -15.02 7.27 -8.99
C GLN A 97 -13.79 6.38 -8.70
N PRO A 98 -13.41 5.48 -9.61
CA PRO A 98 -12.17 4.74 -9.49
C PRO A 98 -10.95 5.67 -9.37
N ALA A 99 -10.04 5.32 -8.47
CA ALA A 99 -8.75 5.98 -8.29
C ALA A 99 -7.67 4.90 -8.40
N LEU A 100 -6.89 4.93 -9.49
CA LEU A 100 -5.77 4.02 -9.68
C LEU A 100 -4.51 4.61 -9.07
N CYS A 101 -3.76 3.81 -8.29
CA CYS A 101 -2.44 4.18 -7.79
C CYS A 101 -1.44 3.02 -7.99
N LEU A 102 -0.34 3.34 -8.66
CA LEU A 102 0.81 2.44 -8.88
C LEU A 102 2.02 3.12 -8.23
N TRP A 103 2.72 2.43 -7.32
CA TRP A 103 3.97 2.87 -6.70
C TRP A 103 4.96 1.71 -6.59
#